data_AF-A0A257N874-F1
#
_entry.id   AF-A0A257N874-F1
#
_cell.length_a   1.000
_cell.length_b   1.000
_cell.length_c   1.000
_cell.angle_alpha   90.00
_cell.angle_beta   90.00
_cell.angle_gamma   90.00
#
_symmetry.space_group_name_H-M   'P 1'
#
loop_
_entity.id
_entity.type
_entity.pdbx_description
1 polymer ?
#
loop_
_entity_poly.entity_id
_entity_poly.type
_entity_poly.pdbx_seq_one_letter_code
_entity_poly.pdbx_strand_id
1 'polypeptide(L)'
;MANSFTDIIFTPSVKAAQSLYGSREANRDFELSENAKNELTEYEIKFIAERDNFYQATVSESGWPYVQHRGGSIGFLKVIDKRTIGFADFRGNVQYLSVGNLNANDRISLILIDYPNRRRLKIWGRARIVHKKEHPELIAQLTVPTYRARVERGIVIQVEAYDWNCPQHITPRYSKVEIEKMIAPLLEENHRLKSQSAPLANSLPIVQGKGSLEVVISGIRQLTPRIRAFELKHPDDKELPKIDAGAHILVPIRLGDGQISVQHYSICSNPARRDAYEIAVLREENGSGNSVAAHEQFQIGLHLRCSLPQNTFKLHTDSRPAILIAGGIGIAPIKAMAYTLKAQGRYFLIHYAARSTKEAAYLDKLVNEFGDRLTFYPADQNKHMDVNALLTFAPPDAVFYVCGSKRMIDAVTDATKMLLIGSDSIRIERFFAKKKRAG
;
A
#
# COMPACT_ATOMS: atom_id res chain seq x y z
N MET A 1 -3.03 58.18 -4.24
CA MET A 1 -3.17 57.42 -5.51
C MET A 1 -3.08 55.94 -5.14
N ALA A 2 -4.03 55.12 -5.60
CA ALA A 2 -4.05 53.69 -5.29
C ALA A 2 -2.89 53.02 -6.03
N ASN A 3 -1.90 52.51 -5.31
CA ASN A 3 -0.84 51.70 -5.93
C ASN A 3 -1.45 50.35 -6.31
N SER A 4 -1.17 49.87 -7.52
CA SER A 4 -1.51 48.51 -7.93
C SER A 4 -0.57 47.51 -7.25
N PHE A 5 -0.97 46.23 -7.14
CA PHE A 5 -0.09 45.17 -6.63
C PHE A 5 1.25 45.11 -7.39
N THR A 6 1.20 45.41 -8.69
CA THR A 6 2.34 45.38 -9.59
C THR A 6 3.33 46.52 -9.30
N ASP A 7 2.85 47.69 -8.87
CA ASP A 7 3.72 48.83 -8.48
C ASP A 7 4.60 48.52 -7.27
N ILE A 8 4.12 47.68 -6.34
CA ILE A 8 4.86 47.34 -5.12
C ILE A 8 5.87 46.21 -5.38
N ILE A 9 5.53 45.23 -6.24
CA ILE A 9 6.38 44.05 -6.47
C ILE A 9 7.42 44.24 -7.58
N PHE A 10 7.11 45.00 -8.64
CA PHE A 10 8.00 45.18 -9.78
C PHE A 10 8.95 46.35 -9.56
N THR A 11 9.76 46.26 -8.51
CA THR A 11 10.81 47.25 -8.24
C THR A 11 11.85 47.28 -9.38
N PRO A 12 12.64 48.37 -9.53
CA PRO A 12 13.71 48.42 -10.53
C PRO A 12 14.67 47.22 -10.47
N SER A 13 15.00 46.76 -9.26
CA SER A 13 15.87 45.59 -9.07
C SER A 13 15.20 44.28 -9.52
N VAL A 14 13.91 44.10 -9.24
CA VAL A 14 13.14 42.93 -9.73
C VAL A 14 13.05 42.94 -11.25
N LYS A 15 12.79 44.11 -11.87
CA LYS A 15 12.78 44.27 -13.33
C LYS A 15 14.15 43.94 -13.93
N ALA A 16 15.24 44.41 -13.32
CA ALA A 16 16.60 44.10 -13.76
C ALA A 16 16.90 42.59 -13.69
N ALA A 17 16.48 41.92 -12.62
CA ALA A 17 16.63 40.46 -12.48
C ALA A 17 15.81 39.70 -13.54
N GLN A 18 14.56 40.11 -13.81
CA GLN A 18 13.75 39.50 -14.87
C GLN A 18 14.40 39.63 -16.25
N SER A 19 15.02 40.77 -16.54
CA SER A 19 15.77 40.95 -17.79
C SER A 19 16.99 40.05 -17.85
N LEU A 20 17.77 39.99 -16.76
CA LEU A 20 18.96 39.13 -16.66
C LEU A 20 18.64 37.65 -16.87
N TYR A 21 17.53 37.17 -16.31
CA TYR A 21 17.10 35.77 -16.40
C TYR A 21 16.08 35.50 -17.51
N GLY A 22 15.90 36.43 -18.44
CA GLY A 22 15.11 36.23 -19.67
C GLY A 22 13.60 36.11 -19.47
N SER A 23 13.06 36.49 -18.31
CA SER A 23 11.62 36.39 -17.99
C SER A 23 10.88 37.72 -18.12
N ARG A 24 11.54 38.80 -18.55
CA ARG A 24 10.97 40.15 -18.52
C ARG A 24 9.73 40.32 -19.38
N GLU A 25 9.79 39.93 -20.66
CA GLU A 25 8.66 40.06 -21.58
C GLU A 25 7.46 39.21 -21.13
N ALA A 26 7.71 37.99 -20.65
CA ALA A 26 6.64 37.10 -20.14
C ALA A 26 5.92 37.66 -18.89
N ASN A 27 6.56 38.56 -18.13
CA ASN A 27 5.95 39.19 -16.95
C ASN A 27 5.40 40.59 -17.23
N ARG A 28 5.58 41.12 -18.46
CA ARG A 28 5.17 42.47 -18.84
C ARG A 28 3.65 42.62 -18.86
N ASP A 29 2.94 41.64 -19.41
CA ASP A 29 1.47 41.64 -19.45
C ASP A 29 0.87 41.55 -18.04
N PHE A 30 1.52 40.83 -17.14
CA PHE A 30 1.10 40.77 -15.74
C PHE A 30 1.31 42.12 -15.04
N GLU A 31 2.43 42.79 -15.26
CA GLU A 31 2.70 44.15 -14.74
C GLU A 31 1.69 45.18 -15.24
N LEU A 32 1.41 45.17 -16.55
CA LEU A 32 0.52 46.12 -17.22
C LEU A 32 -0.97 45.79 -17.04
N SER A 33 -1.30 44.63 -16.47
CA SER A 33 -2.69 44.29 -16.18
C SER A 33 -3.28 45.30 -15.19
N GLU A 34 -4.28 46.05 -15.62
CA GLU A 34 -5.03 47.00 -14.79
C GLU A 34 -5.94 46.27 -13.78
N ASN A 35 -5.36 45.48 -12.88
CA ASN A 35 -6.05 45.11 -11.65
C ASN A 35 -5.68 46.15 -10.59
N ALA A 36 -6.34 47.31 -10.67
CA ALA A 36 -6.40 48.31 -9.59
C ALA A 36 -7.21 47.76 -8.38
N LYS A 37 -6.88 46.55 -7.93
CA LYS A 37 -7.64 45.78 -6.95
C LYS A 37 -7.05 45.97 -5.56
N ASN A 38 -7.21 47.19 -5.06
CA ASN A 38 -7.11 47.49 -3.63
C ASN A 38 -8.41 47.09 -2.91
N GLU A 39 -9.41 46.59 -3.66
CA GLU A 39 -10.70 46.11 -3.17
C GLU A 39 -10.82 44.59 -3.32
N LEU A 40 -11.07 43.93 -2.18
CA LEU A 40 -11.44 42.52 -2.09
C LEU A 40 -12.80 42.31 -2.76
N THR A 41 -12.86 41.38 -3.71
CA THR A 41 -14.13 40.95 -4.30
C THR A 41 -14.82 39.93 -3.40
N GLU A 42 -16.05 39.55 -3.72
CA GLU A 42 -16.76 38.48 -3.01
C GLU A 42 -15.95 37.18 -2.94
N TYR A 43 -15.10 36.92 -3.94
CA TYR A 43 -14.23 35.74 -3.98
C TYR A 43 -13.18 35.76 -2.87
N GLU A 44 -12.44 36.86 -2.72
CA GLU A 44 -11.44 36.99 -1.65
C GLU A 44 -12.10 37.06 -0.27
N ILE A 45 -13.24 37.74 -0.14
CA ILE A 45 -13.98 37.86 1.12
C ILE A 45 -14.39 36.47 1.62
N LYS A 46 -14.99 35.67 0.75
CA LYS A 46 -15.36 34.29 1.08
C LYS A 46 -14.13 33.46 1.44
N PHE A 47 -13.06 33.57 0.66
CA PHE A 47 -11.83 32.83 0.93
C PHE A 47 -11.24 33.19 2.31
N ILE A 48 -11.18 34.48 2.67
CA ILE A 48 -10.67 34.94 3.97
C ILE A 48 -11.53 34.38 5.11
N ALA A 49 -12.86 34.45 4.98
CA ALA A 49 -13.81 34.01 6.00
C ALA A 49 -13.73 32.51 6.31
N GLU A 50 -13.28 31.68 5.37
CA GLU A 50 -13.13 30.23 5.54
C GLU A 50 -11.77 29.81 6.12
N ARG A 51 -10.86 30.75 6.41
CA ARG A 51 -9.55 30.44 7.00
C ARG A 51 -9.60 30.46 8.52
N ASP A 52 -8.93 29.49 9.11
CA ASP A 52 -8.66 29.37 10.54
C ASP A 52 -7.22 29.77 10.90
N ASN A 53 -6.37 30.00 9.89
CA ASN A 53 -4.98 30.43 10.08
C ASN A 53 -4.44 31.27 8.91
N PHE A 54 -3.37 32.02 9.18
CA PHE A 54 -2.54 32.68 8.19
C PHE A 54 -1.12 32.88 8.70
N TYR A 55 -0.19 33.15 7.79
CA TYR A 55 1.15 33.63 8.12
C TYR A 55 1.21 35.14 7.91
N GLN A 56 1.74 35.88 8.87
CA GLN A 56 2.00 37.32 8.75
C GLN A 56 3.50 37.59 8.73
N ALA A 57 3.92 38.55 7.92
CA ALA A 57 5.24 39.13 7.94
C ALA A 57 5.15 40.61 8.32
N THR A 58 6.02 41.04 9.22
CA THR A 58 6.23 42.43 9.65
C THR A 58 7.70 42.78 9.49
N VAL A 59 8.07 44.05 9.52
CA VAL A 59 9.47 44.48 9.42
C VAL A 59 9.89 45.09 10.75
N SER A 60 10.95 44.58 11.35
CA SER A 60 11.53 45.17 12.55
C SER A 60 12.08 46.57 12.27
N GLU A 61 12.26 47.38 13.31
CA GLU A 61 12.88 48.71 13.18
C GLU A 61 14.28 48.64 12.57
N SER A 62 15.02 47.56 12.82
CA SER A 62 16.32 47.28 12.20
C SER A 62 16.26 46.82 10.74
N GLY A 63 15.07 46.73 10.14
CA GLY A 63 14.88 46.34 8.73
C GLY A 63 14.76 44.84 8.46
N TRP A 64 14.92 43.97 9.47
CA TRP A 64 14.75 42.53 9.29
C TRP A 64 13.27 42.13 9.14
N PRO A 65 12.92 41.28 8.16
CA PRO A 65 11.59 40.69 8.08
C PRO A 65 11.38 39.67 9.21
N TYR A 66 10.19 39.67 9.79
CA TYR A 66 9.78 38.77 10.86
C TYR A 66 8.46 38.09 10.49
N VAL A 67 8.47 36.75 10.42
CA VAL A 67 7.30 35.95 10.03
C VAL A 67 6.72 35.21 11.24
N GLN A 68 5.40 35.25 11.38
CA GLN A 68 4.68 34.61 12.46
C GLN A 68 3.43 33.90 11.93
N HIS A 69 3.19 32.68 12.39
CA HIS A 69 1.90 32.01 12.21
C HIS A 69 0.87 32.55 13.19
N ARG A 70 -0.34 32.84 12.71
CA ARG A 70 -1.52 33.23 13.49
C ARG A 70 -2.66 32.26 13.19
N GLY A 71 -3.30 31.74 14.24
CA GLY A 71 -4.41 30.81 14.12
C GLY A 71 -5.52 31.12 15.12
N GLY A 72 -6.74 30.74 14.77
CA GLY A 72 -7.95 30.92 15.56
C GLY A 72 -9.08 30.03 15.02
N SER A 73 -10.32 30.29 15.44
CA SER A 73 -11.49 29.66 14.82
C SER A 73 -11.61 30.07 13.34
N ILE A 74 -12.30 29.27 12.52
CA ILE A 74 -12.64 29.65 11.14
C ILE A 74 -13.28 31.06 11.13
N GLY A 75 -12.77 31.93 10.27
CA GLY A 75 -13.23 33.31 10.13
C GLY A 75 -12.75 34.24 11.24
N PHE A 76 -11.62 33.94 11.89
CA PHE A 76 -11.01 34.85 12.88
C PHE A 76 -10.44 36.13 12.24
N LEU A 77 -9.95 36.03 10.99
CA LEU A 77 -9.64 37.20 10.17
C LEU A 77 -10.95 37.72 9.58
N LYS A 78 -11.36 38.91 10.00
CA LYS A 78 -12.59 39.57 9.60
C LYS A 78 -12.33 40.51 8.43
N VAL A 79 -13.25 40.51 7.47
CA VAL A 79 -13.36 41.58 6.48
C VAL A 79 -14.29 42.62 7.08
N ILE A 80 -13.77 43.83 7.33
CA ILE A 80 -14.53 44.97 7.86
C ILE A 80 -15.26 45.67 6.71
N ASP A 81 -14.55 45.88 5.60
CA ASP A 81 -15.08 46.41 4.34
C ASP A 81 -14.22 45.91 3.16
N LYS A 82 -14.53 46.34 1.93
CA LYS A 82 -13.82 45.89 0.72
C LYS A 82 -12.31 46.16 0.73
N ARG A 83 -11.82 47.11 1.53
CA ARG A 83 -10.40 47.47 1.62
C ARG A 83 -9.79 47.24 2.99
N THR A 84 -10.58 46.81 3.97
CA THR A 84 -10.13 46.73 5.36
C THR A 84 -10.41 45.36 5.93
N ILE A 85 -9.38 44.73 6.47
CA ILE A 85 -9.48 43.47 7.21
C ILE A 85 -8.91 43.65 8.62
N GLY A 86 -9.23 42.75 9.53
CA GLY A 86 -8.61 42.79 10.85
C GLY A 86 -8.90 41.55 11.67
N PHE A 87 -8.18 41.42 12.78
CA PHE A 87 -8.37 40.32 13.71
C PHE A 87 -8.14 40.78 15.15
N ALA A 88 -8.79 40.10 16.09
CA ALA A 88 -8.52 40.27 17.51
C ALA A 88 -7.18 39.60 17.87
N ASP A 89 -6.31 40.34 18.56
CA ASP A 89 -5.05 39.84 19.11
C ASP A 89 -5.24 39.53 20.59
N PHE A 90 -4.94 38.28 20.94
CA PHE A 90 -5.15 37.72 22.27
C PHE A 90 -3.85 37.73 23.07
N ARG A 91 -3.99 37.67 24.40
CA ARG A 91 -2.82 37.52 25.29
C ARG A 91 -2.09 36.20 24.99
N GLY A 92 -0.96 36.31 24.30
CA GLY A 92 -0.08 35.19 23.96
C GLY A 92 1.09 35.05 24.94
N ASN A 93 2.26 34.67 24.41
CA ASN A 93 3.52 34.51 25.14
C ASN A 93 4.19 35.84 25.59
N VAL A 94 3.51 36.97 25.40
CA VAL A 94 3.92 38.29 25.92
C VAL A 94 5.23 38.82 25.28
N GLN A 95 5.67 38.28 24.13
CA GLN A 95 6.89 38.77 23.45
C GLN A 95 6.66 40.08 22.66
N TYR A 96 5.43 40.34 22.22
CA TYR A 96 5.03 41.57 21.51
C TYR A 96 5.86 41.98 20.28
N LEU A 97 6.62 41.07 19.67
CA LEU A 97 7.49 41.38 18.53
C LEU A 97 6.74 42.01 17.36
N SER A 98 5.67 41.38 16.89
CA SER A 98 4.88 41.96 15.78
C SER A 98 4.24 43.30 16.15
N VAL A 99 3.85 43.51 17.41
CA VAL A 99 3.26 44.77 17.87
C VAL A 99 4.33 45.87 17.85
N GLY A 100 5.52 45.60 18.39
CA GLY A 100 6.64 46.54 18.36
C GLY A 100 7.06 46.87 16.92
N ASN A 101 7.17 45.86 16.06
CA ASN A 101 7.47 46.06 14.64
C ASN A 101 6.43 46.97 13.96
N LEU A 102 5.14 46.73 14.19
CA LEU A 102 4.06 47.51 13.58
C LEU A 102 3.97 48.95 14.08
N ASN A 103 4.44 49.23 15.31
CA ASN A 103 4.53 50.60 15.81
C ASN A 103 5.63 51.40 15.09
N ALA A 104 6.75 50.76 14.74
CA ALA A 104 7.86 51.39 14.03
C ALA A 104 7.64 51.42 12.51
N ASN A 105 6.97 50.40 11.96
CA ASN A 105 6.73 50.22 10.53
C ASN A 105 5.40 49.52 10.30
N ASP A 106 4.43 50.26 9.77
CA ASP A 106 3.06 49.81 9.57
C ASP A 106 2.90 48.78 8.42
N ARG A 107 3.95 48.45 7.68
CA ARG A 107 3.87 47.46 6.58
C ARG A 107 3.66 46.04 7.10
N ILE A 108 2.65 45.37 6.54
CA ILE A 108 2.35 43.97 6.83
C ILE A 108 2.10 43.19 5.54
N SER A 109 2.48 41.91 5.54
CA SER A 109 2.17 40.96 4.47
C SER A 109 1.55 39.71 5.05
N LEU A 110 0.46 39.21 4.45
CA LEU A 110 -0.23 38.00 4.86
C LEU A 110 -0.15 36.94 3.76
N ILE A 111 -0.03 35.68 4.17
CA ILE A 111 -0.23 34.49 3.33
C ILE A 111 -1.33 33.64 3.96
N LEU A 112 -2.41 33.46 3.20
CA LEU A 112 -3.53 32.60 3.54
C LEU A 112 -3.49 31.37 2.61
N ILE A 113 -3.59 30.17 3.16
CA ILE A 113 -3.48 28.92 2.40
C ILE A 113 -4.69 28.04 2.67
N ASP A 114 -5.29 27.56 1.60
CA ASP A 114 -6.24 26.44 1.58
C ASP A 114 -5.48 25.22 1.07
N TYR A 115 -4.95 24.43 2.01
CA TYR A 115 -4.14 23.26 1.69
C TYR A 115 -4.94 22.20 0.90
N PRO A 116 -6.18 21.83 1.28
CA PRO A 116 -6.98 20.86 0.53
C PRO A 116 -7.11 21.20 -0.96
N ASN A 117 -7.44 22.45 -1.28
CA ASN A 117 -7.68 22.88 -2.67
C ASN A 117 -6.44 23.50 -3.33
N ARG A 118 -5.29 23.51 -2.65
CA ARG A 118 -4.02 24.08 -3.13
C ARG A 118 -4.13 25.54 -3.54
N ARG A 119 -4.92 26.34 -2.83
CA ARG A 119 -5.11 27.77 -3.15
C ARG A 119 -4.34 28.64 -2.15
N ARG A 120 -3.73 29.71 -2.64
CA ARG A 120 -2.99 30.66 -1.80
C ARG A 120 -3.29 32.09 -2.21
N LEU A 121 -3.71 32.88 -1.23
CA LEU A 121 -3.91 34.32 -1.34
C LEU A 121 -2.79 35.05 -0.58
N LYS A 122 -2.13 36.00 -1.25
CA LYS A 122 -1.22 36.96 -0.63
C LYS A 122 -1.93 38.29 -0.47
N ILE A 123 -1.79 38.94 0.69
CA ILE A 123 -2.36 40.27 0.94
C ILE A 123 -1.28 41.17 1.53
N TRP A 124 -1.08 42.34 0.95
CA TRP A 124 -0.16 43.37 1.46
C TRP A 124 -0.97 44.56 1.94
N GLY A 125 -0.54 45.18 3.02
CA GLY A 125 -1.28 46.29 3.59
C GLY A 125 -0.54 47.07 4.64
N ARG A 126 -1.26 48.03 5.23
CA ARG A 126 -0.81 48.87 6.34
C ARG A 126 -1.62 48.54 7.58
N ALA A 127 -0.94 48.08 8.62
CA ALA A 127 -1.56 47.69 9.87
C ALA A 127 -1.45 48.79 10.91
N ARG A 128 -2.53 48.97 11.68
CA ARG A 128 -2.56 49.77 12.90
C ARG A 128 -3.13 48.96 14.04
N ILE A 129 -2.67 49.28 15.24
CA ILE A 129 -3.11 48.65 16.48
C ILE A 129 -4.25 49.48 17.05
N VAL A 130 -5.34 48.82 17.45
CA VAL A 130 -6.49 49.46 18.09
C VAL A 130 -6.76 48.83 19.45
N HIS A 131 -7.14 49.66 20.41
CA HIS A 131 -7.42 49.22 21.77
C HIS A 131 -8.91 49.31 22.10
N LYS A 132 -9.40 48.38 22.92
CA LYS A 132 -10.82 48.31 23.32
C LYS A 132 -11.33 49.57 24.00
N LYS A 133 -10.46 50.30 24.71
CA LYS A 133 -10.82 51.57 25.38
C LYS A 133 -11.21 52.67 24.38
N GLU A 134 -10.57 52.69 23.21
CA GLU A 134 -10.73 53.74 22.20
C GLU A 134 -11.73 53.34 21.12
N HIS A 135 -11.76 52.05 20.75
CA HIS A 135 -12.59 51.54 19.67
C HIS A 135 -13.36 50.27 20.07
N PRO A 136 -14.33 50.38 21.00
CA PRO A 136 -15.05 49.20 21.52
C PRO A 136 -15.85 48.45 20.46
N GLU A 137 -16.51 49.17 19.54
CA GLU A 137 -17.34 48.57 18.48
C GLU A 137 -16.49 47.76 17.48
N LEU A 138 -15.36 48.34 17.07
CA LEU A 138 -14.42 47.68 16.16
C LEU A 138 -13.82 46.42 16.78
N ILE A 139 -13.44 46.45 18.07
CA ILE A 139 -12.99 45.25 18.78
C ILE A 139 -14.10 44.19 18.84
N ALA A 140 -15.35 44.60 19.06
CA ALA A 140 -16.47 43.66 19.05
C ALA A 140 -16.65 42.99 17.69
N GLN A 141 -16.54 43.73 16.58
CA GLN A 141 -16.57 43.18 15.22
C GLN A 141 -15.43 42.18 14.96
N LEU A 142 -14.23 42.44 15.49
CA LEU A 142 -13.05 41.60 15.34
C LEU A 142 -13.07 40.33 16.23
N THR A 143 -13.96 40.28 17.22
CA THR A 143 -14.01 39.17 18.17
C THR A 143 -14.83 38.01 17.61
N VAL A 144 -14.35 36.78 17.77
CA VAL A 144 -15.15 35.57 17.48
C VAL A 144 -15.88 35.15 18.75
N PRO A 145 -17.23 35.15 18.79
CA PRO A 145 -18.00 34.91 20.03
C PRO A 145 -17.69 33.58 20.72
N THR A 146 -17.30 32.56 19.96
CA THR A 146 -17.01 31.21 20.46
C THR A 146 -15.61 31.04 21.03
N TYR A 147 -14.73 32.05 20.93
CA TYR A 147 -13.33 31.94 21.33
C TYR A 147 -13.12 32.52 22.74
N ARG A 148 -12.76 31.66 23.71
CA ARG A 148 -12.72 32.00 25.16
C ARG A 148 -11.53 32.87 25.61
N ALA A 149 -10.71 33.38 24.71
CA ALA A 149 -9.52 34.15 25.06
C ALA A 149 -9.82 35.64 25.28
N ARG A 150 -9.15 36.26 26.25
CA ARG A 150 -9.25 37.71 26.51
C ARG A 150 -8.58 38.48 25.36
N VAL A 151 -9.39 39.24 24.62
CA VAL A 151 -8.90 40.17 23.59
C VAL A 151 -8.16 41.33 24.26
N GLU A 152 -6.90 41.54 23.91
CA GLU A 152 -6.11 42.67 24.41
C GLU A 152 -6.21 43.88 23.49
N ARG A 153 -6.18 43.64 22.18
CA ARG A 153 -6.12 44.65 21.12
C ARG A 153 -6.66 44.07 19.82
N GLY A 154 -6.90 44.93 18.84
CA GLY A 154 -7.21 44.56 17.47
C GLY A 154 -6.09 44.99 16.55
N ILE A 155 -5.85 44.22 15.51
CA ILE A 155 -4.98 44.62 14.40
C ILE A 155 -5.89 44.89 13.21
N VAL A 156 -5.90 46.12 12.72
CA VAL A 156 -6.65 46.54 11.54
C VAL A 156 -5.70 46.81 10.41
N ILE A 157 -5.97 46.23 9.25
CA ILE A 157 -5.11 46.23 8.08
C ILE A 157 -5.88 46.86 6.93
N GLN A 158 -5.38 47.98 6.44
CA GLN A 158 -5.77 48.55 5.16
C GLN A 158 -5.09 47.76 4.06
N VAL A 159 -5.86 47.08 3.22
CA VAL A 159 -5.35 46.34 2.06
C VAL A 159 -4.83 47.33 1.04
N GLU A 160 -3.53 47.26 0.76
CA GLU A 160 -2.93 47.98 -0.36
C GLU A 160 -3.07 47.16 -1.64
N ALA A 161 -2.86 45.85 -1.56
CA ALA A 161 -2.90 44.98 -2.72
C ALA A 161 -3.01 43.48 -2.35
N TYR A 162 -3.45 42.64 -3.29
CA TYR A 162 -3.49 41.18 -3.12
C TYR A 162 -3.24 40.42 -4.42
N ASP A 163 -2.87 39.15 -4.30
CA ASP A 163 -2.57 38.30 -5.45
C ASP A 163 -2.76 36.80 -5.20
N TRP A 164 -3.21 36.09 -6.24
CA TRP A 164 -3.37 34.64 -6.27
C TRP A 164 -2.21 34.01 -7.03
N ASN A 165 -1.41 33.18 -6.37
CA ASN A 165 -0.22 32.58 -7.00
C ASN A 165 -0.41 31.11 -7.36
N CYS A 166 0.52 30.61 -8.21
CA CYS A 166 0.60 29.23 -8.70
C CYS A 166 0.46 28.15 -7.60
N PRO A 167 -0.40 27.14 -7.80
CA PRO A 167 -0.69 26.07 -6.84
C PRO A 167 0.28 24.87 -6.90
N GLN A 168 1.23 24.84 -7.85
CA GLN A 168 1.96 23.61 -8.27
C GLN A 168 2.63 22.82 -7.14
N HIS A 169 3.10 23.46 -6.07
CA HIS A 169 3.84 22.82 -4.98
C HIS A 169 3.14 22.87 -3.61
N ILE A 170 1.85 23.19 -3.56
CA ILE A 170 1.10 23.12 -2.30
C ILE A 170 0.66 21.67 -2.08
N THR A 171 1.31 20.99 -1.14
CA THR A 171 0.90 19.64 -0.71
C THR A 171 -0.45 19.71 0.01
N PRO A 172 -1.46 18.93 -0.41
CA PRO A 172 -2.72 18.84 0.32
C PRO A 172 -2.51 18.36 1.76
N ARG A 173 -3.17 19.04 2.68
CA ARG A 173 -3.22 18.68 4.10
C ARG A 173 -4.67 18.81 4.54
N TYR A 174 -5.13 17.82 5.30
CA TYR A 174 -6.50 17.75 5.78
C TYR A 174 -6.47 17.71 7.30
N SER A 175 -7.40 18.43 7.92
CA SER A 175 -7.68 18.29 9.34
C SER A 175 -8.29 16.92 9.64
N LYS A 176 -8.22 16.50 10.91
CA LYS A 176 -8.84 15.25 11.36
C LYS A 176 -10.33 15.19 11.00
N VAL A 177 -11.05 16.30 11.19
CA VAL A 177 -12.48 16.41 10.89
C VAL A 177 -12.78 16.24 9.40
N GLU A 178 -11.94 16.81 8.53
CA GLU A 178 -12.09 16.62 7.08
C GLU A 178 -11.86 15.17 6.67
N ILE A 179 -10.84 14.51 7.23
CA ILE A 179 -10.58 13.08 6.99
C ILE A 179 -11.75 12.24 7.47
N GLU A 180 -12.24 12.48 8.70
CA GLU A 180 -13.40 11.78 9.28
C GLU A 180 -14.64 11.89 8.38
N LYS A 181 -14.92 13.09 7.84
CA LYS A 181 -16.01 13.30 6.87
C LYS A 181 -15.79 12.54 5.56
N MET A 182 -14.56 12.50 5.04
CA MET A 182 -14.23 11.79 3.80
C MET A 182 -14.36 10.28 3.93
N ILE A 183 -14.03 9.71 5.09
CA ILE A 183 -14.08 8.25 5.32
C ILE A 183 -15.44 7.76 5.82
N ALA A 184 -16.30 8.64 6.33
CA ALA A 184 -17.60 8.25 6.90
C ALA A 184 -18.45 7.36 5.98
N PRO A 185 -18.60 7.65 4.67
CA PRO A 185 -19.36 6.77 3.77
C PRO A 185 -18.74 5.39 3.61
N LEU A 186 -17.39 5.29 3.61
CA LEU A 186 -16.68 4.01 3.54
C LEU A 186 -16.86 3.20 4.82
N LEU A 187 -16.88 3.86 5.98
CA LEU A 187 -17.14 3.20 7.26
C LEU A 187 -18.58 2.68 7.32
N GLU A 188 -19.56 3.48 6.91
CA GLU A 188 -20.96 3.06 6.81
C GLU A 188 -21.13 1.85 5.89
N GLU A 189 -20.51 1.88 4.72
CA GLU A 189 -20.51 0.77 3.78
C GLU A 189 -19.83 -0.48 4.37
N ASN A 190 -18.69 -0.31 5.05
CA ASN A 190 -18.02 -1.41 5.74
C ASN A 190 -18.90 -2.03 6.83
N HIS A 191 -19.61 -1.19 7.59
CA HIS A 191 -20.59 -1.64 8.58
C HIS A 191 -21.76 -2.38 7.95
N ARG A 192 -22.26 -1.91 6.80
CA ARG A 192 -23.31 -2.57 6.03
C ARG A 192 -22.86 -3.94 5.53
N LEU A 193 -21.69 -4.01 4.91
CA LEU A 193 -21.11 -5.25 4.40
C LEU A 193 -20.83 -6.25 5.53
N LYS A 194 -20.27 -5.79 6.65
CA LYS A 194 -20.08 -6.62 7.85
C LYS A 194 -21.40 -7.16 8.39
N SER A 195 -22.43 -6.32 8.49
CA SER A 195 -23.76 -6.74 8.93
C SER A 195 -24.42 -7.73 7.96
N GLN A 196 -24.15 -7.63 6.66
CA GLN A 196 -24.61 -8.60 5.66
C GLN A 196 -23.81 -9.91 5.66
N SER A 197 -22.57 -9.90 6.17
CA SER A 197 -21.78 -11.12 6.39
C SER A 197 -22.05 -11.81 7.74
N ALA A 198 -22.64 -11.10 8.71
CA ALA A 198 -22.95 -11.61 10.04
C ALA A 198 -23.90 -12.84 10.07
N PRO A 199 -24.88 -13.02 9.16
CA PRO A 199 -25.71 -14.23 9.13
C PRO A 199 -24.93 -15.52 8.79
N LEU A 200 -23.73 -15.43 8.19
CA LEU A 200 -22.87 -16.60 7.95
C LEU A 200 -21.95 -16.95 9.14
N ALA A 201 -21.80 -16.07 10.12
CA ALA A 201 -20.91 -16.28 11.26
C ALA A 201 -21.53 -17.13 12.39
N ASN A 202 -22.85 -17.34 12.38
CA ASN A 202 -23.58 -18.07 13.44
C ASN A 202 -24.00 -19.50 13.06
N SER A 203 -23.61 -20.02 11.90
CA SER A 203 -23.61 -21.48 11.72
C SER A 203 -22.36 -22.04 12.42
N LEU A 204 -22.51 -23.08 13.24
CA LEU A 204 -21.40 -23.92 13.70
C LEU A 204 -20.35 -24.05 12.57
N PRO A 205 -19.03 -23.95 12.85
CA PRO A 205 -18.02 -24.03 11.81
C PRO A 205 -18.31 -25.25 10.95
N ILE A 206 -18.45 -25.06 9.64
CA ILE A 206 -18.72 -26.16 8.71
C ILE A 206 -17.49 -27.07 8.75
N VAL A 207 -17.52 -28.08 9.60
CA VAL A 207 -16.42 -29.04 9.74
C VAL A 207 -16.54 -30.04 8.61
N GLN A 208 -15.55 -30.06 7.71
CA GLN A 208 -15.49 -31.05 6.63
C GLN A 208 -14.52 -32.18 7.00
N GLY A 209 -14.93 -33.44 6.77
CA GLY A 209 -14.08 -34.61 6.93
C GLY A 209 -14.20 -35.33 8.29
N LYS A 210 -13.40 -36.39 8.44
CA LYS A 210 -13.43 -37.31 9.59
C LYS A 210 -12.03 -37.70 10.09
N GLY A 211 -10.98 -37.04 9.61
CA GLY A 211 -9.61 -37.34 10.01
C GLY A 211 -9.29 -36.86 11.43
N SER A 212 -8.16 -37.31 11.97
CA SER A 212 -7.72 -36.99 13.34
C SER A 212 -7.01 -35.64 13.48
N LEU A 213 -6.57 -35.03 12.37
CA LEU A 213 -5.90 -33.74 12.39
C LEU A 213 -6.91 -32.63 12.09
N GLU A 214 -7.22 -31.84 13.11
CA GLU A 214 -8.08 -30.68 12.97
C GLU A 214 -7.27 -29.46 12.55
N VAL A 215 -7.72 -28.81 11.48
CA VAL A 215 -7.14 -27.56 11.00
C VAL A 215 -8.22 -26.56 10.65
N VAL A 216 -7.88 -25.29 10.71
CA VAL A 216 -8.68 -24.17 10.22
C VAL A 216 -7.93 -23.48 9.09
N ILE A 217 -8.65 -23.06 8.06
CA ILE A 217 -8.08 -22.21 7.01
C ILE A 217 -7.86 -20.81 7.61
N SER A 218 -6.60 -20.45 7.85
CA SER A 218 -6.20 -19.17 8.46
C SER A 218 -5.82 -18.10 7.44
N GLY A 219 -5.49 -18.51 6.21
CA GLY A 219 -5.01 -17.61 5.18
C GLY A 219 -5.21 -18.15 3.77
N ILE A 220 -5.43 -17.24 2.83
CA ILE A 220 -5.65 -17.56 1.41
C ILE A 220 -4.81 -16.61 0.57
N ARG A 221 -4.05 -17.15 -0.39
CA ARG A 221 -3.25 -16.35 -1.34
C ARG A 221 -3.49 -16.80 -2.76
N GLN A 222 -3.90 -15.89 -3.64
CA GLN A 222 -3.93 -16.14 -5.09
C GLN A 222 -2.50 -16.04 -5.62
N LEU A 223 -1.90 -17.16 -6.04
CA LEU A 223 -0.51 -17.21 -6.49
C LEU A 223 -0.38 -16.97 -8.00
N THR A 224 -1.32 -17.52 -8.76
CA THR A 224 -1.45 -17.34 -10.21
C THR A 224 -2.95 -17.21 -10.53
N PRO A 225 -3.37 -16.91 -11.77
CA PRO A 225 -4.80 -16.94 -12.13
C PRO A 225 -5.49 -18.28 -11.81
N ARG A 226 -4.74 -19.38 -11.76
CA ARG A 226 -5.27 -20.74 -11.56
C ARG A 226 -4.80 -21.43 -10.29
N ILE A 227 -3.81 -20.91 -9.59
CA ILE A 227 -3.27 -21.55 -8.38
C ILE A 227 -3.54 -20.67 -7.17
N ARG A 228 -4.13 -21.28 -6.14
CA ARG A 228 -4.40 -20.64 -4.86
C ARG A 228 -3.75 -21.44 -3.73
N ALA A 229 -3.09 -20.74 -2.82
CA ALA A 229 -2.55 -21.32 -1.59
C ALA A 229 -3.50 -21.11 -0.42
N PHE A 230 -3.54 -22.11 0.45
CA PHE A 230 -4.31 -22.13 1.68
C PHE A 230 -3.38 -22.43 2.85
N GLU A 231 -3.37 -21.55 3.84
CA GLU A 231 -2.69 -21.76 5.11
C GLU A 231 -3.63 -22.49 6.07
N LEU A 232 -3.13 -23.58 6.66
CA LEU A 232 -3.85 -24.47 7.56
C LEU A 232 -3.17 -24.40 8.93
N LYS A 233 -3.91 -24.00 9.96
CA LYS A 233 -3.44 -23.94 11.35
C LYS A 233 -4.26 -24.85 12.26
N HIS A 234 -3.73 -25.24 13.41
CA HIS A 234 -4.55 -25.85 14.44
C HIS A 234 -5.57 -24.81 14.96
N PRO A 235 -6.86 -25.16 15.20
CA PRO A 235 -7.87 -24.21 15.67
C PRO A 235 -7.51 -23.49 16.98
N ASP A 236 -6.84 -24.20 17.89
CA ASP A 236 -6.32 -23.64 19.16
C ASP A 236 -4.89 -23.03 19.05
N ASP A 237 -4.41 -22.70 17.84
CA ASP A 237 -3.05 -22.19 17.58
C ASP A 237 -1.89 -23.09 18.11
N LYS A 238 -2.16 -24.38 18.33
CA LYS A 238 -1.14 -25.38 18.70
C LYS A 238 -0.22 -25.70 17.52
N GLU A 239 0.98 -26.18 17.83
CA GLU A 239 1.90 -26.69 16.82
C GLU A 239 1.32 -27.94 16.11
N LEU A 240 1.39 -27.95 14.79
CA LEU A 240 1.03 -29.09 13.96
C LEU A 240 2.07 -30.21 14.08
N PRO A 241 1.71 -31.45 13.71
CA PRO A 241 2.64 -32.58 13.67
C PRO A 241 3.94 -32.25 12.90
N LYS A 242 5.05 -32.86 13.28
CA LYS A 242 6.29 -32.70 12.51
C LYS A 242 6.14 -33.44 11.17
N ILE A 243 6.64 -32.83 10.10
CA ILE A 243 6.70 -33.43 8.76
C ILE A 243 8.11 -33.36 8.19
N ASP A 244 8.41 -34.25 7.24
CA ASP A 244 9.59 -34.18 6.40
C ASP A 244 9.24 -33.58 5.03
N ALA A 245 10.23 -33.02 4.32
CA ALA A 245 10.03 -32.53 2.96
C ALA A 245 9.49 -33.63 2.03
N GLY A 246 8.55 -33.25 1.16
CA GLY A 246 7.81 -34.16 0.29
C GLY A 246 6.55 -34.75 0.92
N ALA A 247 6.24 -34.40 2.18
CA ALA A 247 4.98 -34.80 2.79
C ALA A 247 3.76 -34.18 2.09
N HIS A 248 2.66 -34.93 2.09
CA HIS A 248 1.35 -34.49 1.64
C HIS A 248 0.28 -34.77 2.70
N ILE A 249 -0.83 -34.06 2.59
CA ILE A 249 -1.99 -34.20 3.46
C ILE A 249 -3.22 -34.55 2.64
N LEU A 250 -4.08 -35.41 3.22
CA LEU A 250 -5.37 -35.76 2.64
C LEU A 250 -6.44 -34.79 3.15
N VAL A 251 -6.95 -33.97 2.23
CA VAL A 251 -7.87 -32.87 2.53
C VAL A 251 -9.29 -33.23 2.07
N PRO A 252 -10.29 -33.16 2.96
CA PRO A 252 -11.69 -33.34 2.58
C PRO A 252 -12.18 -32.12 1.80
N ILE A 253 -12.88 -32.36 0.71
CA ILE A 253 -13.51 -31.36 -0.15
C ILE A 253 -14.96 -31.73 -0.31
N ARG A 254 -15.86 -30.80 0.06
CA ARG A 254 -17.29 -30.95 -0.19
C ARG A 254 -17.63 -30.59 -1.63
N LEU A 255 -18.31 -31.47 -2.34
CA LEU A 255 -18.79 -31.21 -3.70
C LEU A 255 -20.20 -30.57 -3.66
N GLY A 256 -20.66 -30.05 -4.80
CA GLY A 256 -21.96 -29.36 -4.90
C GLY A 256 -23.18 -30.24 -4.61
N ASP A 257 -23.04 -31.56 -4.74
CA ASP A 257 -24.04 -32.57 -4.34
C ASP A 257 -24.01 -32.90 -2.84
N GLY A 258 -23.13 -32.26 -2.08
CA GLY A 258 -22.94 -32.47 -0.65
C GLY A 258 -21.99 -33.61 -0.28
N GLN A 259 -21.50 -34.40 -1.24
CA GLN A 259 -20.56 -35.49 -0.96
C GLN A 259 -19.18 -34.96 -0.54
N ILE A 260 -18.49 -35.70 0.33
CA ILE A 260 -17.10 -35.40 0.70
C ILE A 260 -16.17 -36.28 -0.11
N SER A 261 -15.35 -35.65 -0.95
CA SER A 261 -14.21 -36.29 -1.61
C SER A 261 -12.93 -35.99 -0.84
N VAL A 262 -11.93 -36.86 -0.91
CA VAL A 262 -10.63 -36.64 -0.25
C VAL A 262 -9.55 -36.52 -1.31
N GLN A 263 -8.76 -35.44 -1.25
CA GLN A 263 -7.71 -35.15 -2.22
C GLN A 263 -6.34 -35.03 -1.56
N HIS A 264 -5.30 -35.44 -2.27
CA HIS A 264 -3.92 -35.34 -1.81
C HIS A 264 -3.33 -34.00 -2.25
N TYR A 265 -2.78 -33.25 -1.29
CA TYR A 265 -2.03 -32.03 -1.57
C TYR A 265 -0.68 -32.06 -0.87
N SER A 266 0.40 -31.82 -1.62
CA SER A 266 1.74 -31.67 -1.03
C SER A 266 1.76 -30.46 -0.10
N ILE A 267 2.36 -30.62 1.08
CA ILE A 267 2.58 -29.53 2.01
C ILE A 267 3.80 -28.75 1.51
N CYS A 268 3.60 -27.49 1.15
CA CYS A 268 4.57 -26.63 0.49
C CYS A 268 5.14 -25.52 1.38
N SER A 269 4.77 -25.49 2.66
CA SER A 269 5.43 -24.68 3.68
C SER A 269 6.82 -25.23 4.01
N ASN A 270 7.66 -24.43 4.68
CA ASN A 270 8.92 -24.90 5.23
C ASN A 270 8.62 -26.02 6.27
N PRO A 271 9.17 -27.24 6.16
CA PRO A 271 8.91 -28.32 7.11
C PRO A 271 9.30 -28.01 8.57
N ALA A 272 10.21 -27.06 8.80
CA ALA A 272 10.55 -26.58 10.15
C ALA A 272 9.45 -25.68 10.76
N ARG A 273 8.55 -25.13 9.94
CA ARG A 273 7.44 -24.29 10.38
C ARG A 273 6.31 -25.18 10.89
N ARG A 274 6.05 -25.14 12.19
CA ARG A 274 5.01 -25.95 12.85
C ARG A 274 3.75 -25.18 13.27
N ASP A 275 3.75 -23.86 13.19
CA ASP A 275 2.56 -23.05 13.44
C ASP A 275 1.53 -23.16 12.31
N ALA A 276 1.94 -23.54 11.09
CA ALA A 276 1.03 -23.72 9.97
C ALA A 276 1.59 -24.63 8.85
N TYR A 277 0.69 -25.37 8.20
CA TYR A 277 0.93 -25.95 6.89
C TYR A 277 0.44 -25.01 5.78
N GLU A 278 1.04 -25.12 4.59
CA GLU A 278 0.53 -24.48 3.38
C GLU A 278 0.31 -25.55 2.30
N ILE A 279 -0.86 -25.55 1.67
CA ILE A 279 -1.13 -26.33 0.46
C ILE A 279 -1.39 -25.38 -0.71
N ALA A 280 -1.08 -25.81 -1.94
CA ALA A 280 -1.38 -25.05 -3.15
C ALA A 280 -2.24 -25.89 -4.10
N VAL A 281 -3.37 -25.33 -4.52
CA VAL A 281 -4.37 -26.03 -5.33
C VAL A 281 -4.45 -25.36 -6.70
N LEU A 282 -4.17 -26.13 -7.75
CA LEU A 282 -4.42 -25.76 -9.13
C LEU A 282 -5.90 -25.97 -9.47
N ARG A 283 -6.57 -24.94 -10.01
CA ARG A 283 -7.94 -24.99 -10.51
C ARG A 283 -7.98 -25.65 -11.89
N GLU A 284 -8.59 -26.82 -11.95
CA GLU A 284 -8.85 -27.58 -13.18
C GLU A 284 -10.35 -27.57 -13.49
N GLU A 285 -10.76 -26.79 -14.49
CA GLU A 285 -12.18 -26.64 -14.87
C GLU A 285 -12.78 -27.93 -15.45
N ASN A 286 -12.00 -28.68 -16.23
CA ASN A 286 -12.41 -29.94 -16.84
C ASN A 286 -12.06 -31.17 -15.98
N GLY A 287 -11.87 -30.96 -14.66
CA GLY A 287 -11.47 -32.00 -13.72
C GLY A 287 -12.66 -32.74 -13.06
N SER A 288 -12.40 -33.39 -11.94
CA SER A 288 -13.41 -34.08 -11.12
C SER A 288 -14.29 -33.14 -10.28
N GLY A 289 -14.25 -31.83 -10.54
CA GLY A 289 -14.92 -30.79 -9.75
C GLY A 289 -14.23 -30.42 -8.43
N ASN A 290 -13.35 -31.28 -7.90
CA ASN A 290 -12.68 -31.11 -6.61
C ASN A 290 -11.88 -29.81 -6.48
N SER A 291 -11.01 -29.51 -7.45
CA SER A 291 -10.21 -28.29 -7.41
C SER A 291 -11.05 -27.02 -7.53
N VAL A 292 -12.15 -27.08 -8.28
CA VAL A 292 -13.09 -25.97 -8.42
C VAL A 292 -13.81 -25.75 -7.09
N ALA A 293 -14.34 -26.82 -6.49
CA ALA A 293 -14.98 -26.78 -5.18
C ALA A 293 -14.03 -26.26 -4.08
N ALA A 294 -12.76 -26.67 -4.06
CA ALA A 294 -11.77 -26.10 -3.15
C ALA A 294 -11.59 -24.59 -3.37
N HIS A 295 -11.53 -24.11 -4.62
CA HIS A 295 -11.42 -22.67 -4.90
C HIS A 295 -12.69 -21.88 -4.54
N GLU A 296 -13.86 -22.49 -4.55
CA GLU A 296 -15.11 -21.80 -4.26
C GLU A 296 -15.45 -21.82 -2.75
N GLN A 297 -15.21 -22.96 -2.10
CA GLN A 297 -15.70 -23.23 -0.75
C GLN A 297 -14.66 -23.03 0.35
N PHE A 298 -13.37 -23.12 0.04
CA PHE A 298 -12.35 -22.87 1.07
C PHE A 298 -12.26 -21.38 1.35
N GLN A 299 -12.78 -21.01 2.52
CA GLN A 299 -12.81 -19.65 3.04
C GLN A 299 -12.08 -19.61 4.38
N ILE A 300 -11.59 -18.42 4.76
CA ILE A 300 -10.98 -18.22 6.08
C ILE A 300 -12.00 -18.61 7.17
N GLY A 301 -11.56 -19.37 8.16
CA GLY A 301 -12.40 -19.91 9.23
C GLY A 301 -13.05 -21.25 8.92
N LEU A 302 -12.88 -21.83 7.73
CA LEU A 302 -13.35 -23.19 7.44
C LEU A 302 -12.55 -24.23 8.25
N HIS A 303 -13.25 -25.09 9.00
CA HIS A 303 -12.62 -26.19 9.73
C HIS A 303 -12.59 -27.46 8.88
N LEU A 304 -11.43 -28.12 8.87
CA LEU A 304 -11.19 -29.37 8.16
C LEU A 304 -10.65 -30.41 9.13
N ARG A 305 -11.14 -31.64 9.02
CA ARG A 305 -10.63 -32.82 9.71
C ARG A 305 -9.89 -33.70 8.71
N CYS A 306 -8.60 -33.44 8.59
CA CYS A 306 -7.67 -34.09 7.68
C CYS A 306 -7.06 -35.35 8.31
N SER A 307 -6.58 -36.26 7.47
CA SER A 307 -5.71 -37.34 7.98
C SER A 307 -4.34 -36.77 8.37
N LEU A 308 -3.60 -37.48 9.23
CA LEU A 308 -2.21 -37.12 9.50
C LEU A 308 -1.38 -37.10 8.21
N PRO A 309 -0.39 -36.19 8.08
CA PRO A 309 0.46 -36.13 6.90
C PRO A 309 1.18 -37.46 6.62
N GLN A 310 1.34 -37.77 5.34
CA GLN A 310 2.08 -38.93 4.85
C GLN A 310 3.21 -38.47 3.94
N ASN A 311 4.28 -39.26 3.81
CA ASN A 311 5.39 -38.91 2.94
C ASN A 311 5.86 -40.10 2.10
N THR A 312 5.48 -40.07 0.82
CA THR A 312 5.89 -41.02 -0.22
C THR A 312 6.96 -40.46 -1.15
N PHE A 313 7.36 -39.20 -0.97
CA PHE A 313 8.34 -38.50 -1.81
C PHE A 313 9.48 -37.96 -0.95
N LYS A 314 10.09 -38.85 -0.16
CA LYS A 314 11.08 -38.46 0.85
C LYS A 314 12.36 -37.91 0.23
N LEU A 315 12.92 -36.88 0.84
CA LEU A 315 14.26 -36.40 0.55
C LEU A 315 15.31 -37.37 1.13
N HIS A 316 16.40 -37.62 0.39
CA HIS A 316 17.53 -38.43 0.84
C HIS A 316 18.29 -37.79 2.00
N THR A 317 18.91 -38.61 2.84
CA THR A 317 19.53 -38.20 4.11
C THR A 317 21.05 -38.08 4.07
N ASP A 318 21.71 -38.60 3.04
CA ASP A 318 23.16 -38.51 2.85
C ASP A 318 23.59 -37.13 2.27
N SER A 319 24.86 -36.94 1.95
CA SER A 319 25.41 -35.65 1.50
C SER A 319 25.34 -35.41 -0.01
N ARG A 320 24.75 -36.33 -0.79
CA ARG A 320 24.73 -36.20 -2.25
C ARG A 320 24.02 -34.90 -2.70
N PRO A 321 24.45 -34.30 -3.82
CA PRO A 321 23.76 -33.19 -4.47
C PRO A 321 22.30 -33.50 -4.79
N ALA A 322 21.38 -32.56 -4.56
CA ALA A 322 19.99 -32.69 -4.97
C ALA A 322 19.69 -31.84 -6.22
N ILE A 323 19.11 -32.44 -7.26
CA ILE A 323 18.62 -31.69 -8.43
C ILE A 323 17.10 -31.72 -8.42
N LEU A 324 16.48 -30.58 -8.16
CA LEU A 324 15.05 -30.43 -7.96
C LEU A 324 14.38 -29.92 -9.24
N ILE A 325 13.59 -30.75 -9.90
CA ILE A 325 12.95 -30.46 -11.19
C ILE A 325 11.45 -30.32 -10.97
N ALA A 326 10.93 -29.12 -11.21
CA ALA A 326 9.53 -28.77 -11.00
C ALA A 326 8.85 -28.32 -12.31
N GLY A 327 7.62 -28.77 -12.52
CA GLY A 327 6.73 -28.31 -13.60
C GLY A 327 5.38 -27.81 -13.08
N GLY A 328 5.07 -26.54 -13.30
CA GLY A 328 3.78 -25.95 -12.90
C GLY A 328 3.51 -26.09 -11.40
N ILE A 329 2.38 -26.69 -11.02
CA ILE A 329 2.01 -26.94 -9.60
C ILE A 329 2.93 -27.96 -8.91
N GLY A 330 3.71 -28.73 -9.67
CA GLY A 330 4.78 -29.62 -9.17
C GLY A 330 5.84 -28.93 -8.32
N ILE A 331 5.86 -27.60 -8.31
CA ILE A 331 6.72 -26.81 -7.42
C ILE A 331 6.39 -26.98 -5.94
N ALA A 332 5.17 -27.40 -5.57
CA ALA A 332 4.73 -27.50 -4.18
C ALA A 332 5.63 -28.39 -3.29
N PRO A 333 5.84 -29.69 -3.60
CA PRO A 333 6.75 -30.55 -2.84
C PRO A 333 8.22 -30.11 -2.97
N ILE A 334 8.61 -29.62 -4.15
CA ILE A 334 9.98 -29.20 -4.47
C ILE A 334 10.40 -27.97 -3.62
N LYS A 335 9.50 -27.02 -3.42
CA LYS A 335 9.72 -25.86 -2.54
C LYS A 335 10.04 -26.29 -1.10
N ALA A 336 9.30 -27.26 -0.55
CA ALA A 336 9.57 -27.79 0.80
C ALA A 336 10.93 -28.50 0.89
N MET A 337 11.32 -29.24 -0.15
CA MET A 337 12.66 -29.85 -0.25
C MET A 337 13.77 -28.80 -0.30
N ALA A 338 13.61 -27.76 -1.12
CA ALA A 338 14.60 -26.68 -1.23
C ALA A 338 14.82 -25.95 0.11
N TYR A 339 13.75 -25.66 0.85
CA TYR A 339 13.88 -25.10 2.21
C TYR A 339 14.67 -26.02 3.15
N THR A 340 14.41 -27.33 3.11
CA THR A 340 15.08 -28.31 3.96
C THR A 340 16.57 -28.41 3.61
N LEU A 341 16.91 -28.50 2.32
CA LEU A 341 18.30 -28.58 1.86
C LEU A 341 19.09 -27.30 2.17
N LYS A 342 18.46 -26.13 2.03
CA LYS A 342 19.05 -24.84 2.41
C LYS A 342 19.36 -24.80 3.91
N ALA A 343 18.41 -25.18 4.75
CA ALA A 343 18.60 -25.21 6.20
C ALA A 343 19.70 -26.20 6.64
N GLN A 344 19.87 -27.30 5.89
CA GLN A 344 20.92 -28.30 6.12
C GLN A 344 22.29 -27.91 5.53
N GLY A 345 22.40 -26.77 4.81
CA GLY A 345 23.63 -26.39 4.13
C GLY A 345 24.04 -27.32 2.97
N ARG A 346 23.12 -28.15 2.47
CA ARG A 346 23.41 -29.12 1.42
C ARG A 346 23.37 -28.48 0.04
N TYR A 347 24.14 -29.03 -0.89
CA TYR A 347 24.17 -28.55 -2.27
C TYR A 347 22.90 -28.99 -3.01
N PHE A 348 22.26 -28.05 -3.70
CA PHE A 348 21.14 -28.33 -4.57
C PHE A 348 20.95 -27.27 -5.64
N LEU A 349 20.28 -27.66 -6.72
CA LEU A 349 19.79 -26.76 -7.77
C LEU A 349 18.29 -26.98 -8.00
N ILE A 350 17.58 -25.93 -8.40
CA ILE A 350 16.16 -25.95 -8.75
C ILE A 350 16.01 -25.60 -10.22
N HIS A 351 15.35 -26.46 -10.97
CA HIS A 351 14.94 -26.23 -12.36
C HIS A 351 13.42 -26.16 -12.41
N TYR A 352 12.88 -24.97 -12.59
CA TYR A 352 11.43 -24.72 -12.54
C TYR A 352 10.89 -24.29 -13.90
N ALA A 353 10.04 -25.11 -14.52
CA ALA A 353 9.33 -24.73 -15.73
C ALA A 353 7.85 -24.43 -15.48
N ALA A 354 7.35 -23.40 -16.15
CA ALA A 354 5.94 -23.02 -16.15
C ALA A 354 5.51 -22.54 -17.55
N ARG A 355 4.20 -22.43 -17.77
CA ARG A 355 3.65 -21.93 -19.04
C ARG A 355 4.10 -20.50 -19.32
N SER A 356 4.14 -19.69 -18.27
CA SER A 356 4.59 -18.30 -18.28
C SER A 356 4.98 -17.90 -16.87
N THR A 357 5.62 -16.73 -16.74
CA THR A 357 5.87 -16.09 -15.43
C THR A 357 4.57 -15.91 -14.64
N LYS A 358 3.45 -15.58 -15.29
CA LYS A 358 2.14 -15.39 -14.64
C LYS A 358 1.53 -16.69 -14.11
N GLU A 359 1.96 -17.84 -14.62
CA GLU A 359 1.50 -19.17 -14.21
C GLU A 359 2.53 -19.89 -13.30
N ALA A 360 3.57 -19.18 -12.87
CA ALA A 360 4.64 -19.70 -12.03
C ALA A 360 4.37 -19.43 -10.54
N ALA A 361 3.77 -20.39 -9.85
CA ALA A 361 3.49 -20.28 -8.42
C ALA A 361 4.78 -20.10 -7.61
N TYR A 362 4.77 -19.13 -6.70
CA TYR A 362 5.87 -18.78 -5.79
C TYR A 362 7.14 -18.23 -6.44
N LEU A 363 7.15 -17.90 -7.75
CA LEU A 363 8.38 -17.51 -8.45
C LEU A 363 9.17 -16.41 -7.74
N ASP A 364 8.54 -15.27 -7.41
CA ASP A 364 9.21 -14.15 -6.74
C ASP A 364 9.84 -14.58 -5.41
N LYS A 365 9.12 -15.41 -4.64
CA LYS A 365 9.63 -15.94 -3.37
C LYS A 365 10.82 -16.87 -3.57
N LEU A 366 10.77 -17.73 -4.59
CA LEU A 366 11.84 -18.67 -4.89
C LEU A 366 13.09 -17.94 -5.41
N VAL A 367 12.92 -16.92 -6.24
CA VAL A 367 14.03 -16.06 -6.71
C VAL A 367 14.70 -15.37 -5.53
N ASN A 368 13.92 -14.74 -4.65
CA ASN A 368 14.45 -14.05 -3.48
C ASN A 368 15.14 -15.00 -2.49
N GLU A 369 14.63 -16.23 -2.34
CA GLU A 369 15.14 -17.18 -1.35
C GLU A 369 16.36 -17.96 -1.84
N PHE A 370 16.40 -18.32 -3.12
CA PHE A 370 17.36 -19.28 -3.67
C PHE A 370 18.34 -18.69 -4.70
N GLY A 371 18.05 -17.51 -5.25
CA GLY A 371 18.94 -16.78 -6.15
C GLY A 371 19.51 -17.66 -7.26
N ASP A 372 20.84 -17.72 -7.35
CA ASP A 372 21.59 -18.47 -8.37
C ASP A 372 21.35 -19.99 -8.35
N ARG A 373 20.75 -20.54 -7.28
CA ARG A 373 20.37 -21.96 -7.23
C ARG A 373 19.08 -22.26 -8.00
N LEU A 374 18.35 -21.25 -8.49
CA LEU A 374 17.10 -21.41 -9.24
C LEU A 374 17.30 -21.03 -10.72
N THR A 375 17.03 -21.96 -11.62
CA THR A 375 16.85 -21.68 -13.05
C THR A 375 15.37 -21.79 -13.42
N PHE A 376 14.80 -20.69 -13.93
CA PHE A 376 13.42 -20.62 -14.39
C PHE A 376 13.30 -20.72 -15.92
N TYR A 377 12.30 -21.49 -16.38
CA TYR A 377 12.02 -21.83 -17.78
C TYR A 377 10.55 -21.48 -18.16
N PRO A 378 10.28 -20.22 -18.56
CA PRO A 378 8.98 -19.79 -19.07
C PRO A 378 8.77 -20.24 -20.53
N ALA A 379 7.78 -21.11 -20.76
CA ALA A 379 7.52 -21.68 -22.07
C ALA A 379 7.05 -20.64 -23.11
N ASP A 380 6.33 -19.60 -22.69
CA ASP A 380 5.86 -18.49 -23.54
C ASP A 380 6.99 -17.57 -24.06
N GLN A 381 8.19 -17.67 -23.48
CA GLN A 381 9.39 -16.94 -23.93
C GLN A 381 10.36 -17.84 -24.69
N ASN A 382 9.90 -19.02 -25.17
CA ASN A 382 10.72 -20.03 -25.84
C ASN A 382 11.93 -20.52 -25.02
N LYS A 383 11.92 -20.34 -23.69
CA LYS A 383 12.97 -20.84 -22.80
C LYS A 383 12.55 -22.19 -22.26
N HIS A 384 12.96 -23.25 -22.96
CA HIS A 384 12.66 -24.63 -22.58
C HIS A 384 13.77 -25.23 -21.71
N MET A 385 13.38 -26.15 -20.83
CA MET A 385 14.32 -26.94 -20.05
C MET A 385 14.92 -28.02 -20.94
N ASP A 386 16.21 -27.94 -21.23
CA ASP A 386 16.95 -29.01 -21.86
C ASP A 386 17.30 -30.07 -20.81
N VAL A 387 16.50 -31.13 -20.78
CA VAL A 387 16.64 -32.23 -19.83
C VAL A 387 17.93 -33.01 -20.05
N ASN A 388 18.35 -33.22 -21.31
CA ASN A 388 19.56 -33.98 -21.62
C ASN A 388 20.80 -33.22 -21.13
N ALA A 389 20.88 -31.92 -21.42
CA ALA A 389 21.95 -31.08 -20.93
C ALA A 389 21.95 -31.03 -19.38
N LEU A 390 20.78 -30.83 -18.76
CA LEU A 390 20.65 -30.81 -17.30
C LEU A 390 21.19 -32.08 -16.64
N LEU A 391 20.82 -33.26 -17.15
CA LEU A 391 21.28 -34.53 -16.60
C LEU A 391 22.77 -34.79 -16.89
N THR A 392 23.27 -34.37 -18.05
CA THR A 392 24.67 -34.55 -18.46
C THR A 392 25.64 -33.71 -17.62
N PHE A 393 25.25 -32.47 -17.28
CA PHE A 393 26.07 -31.55 -16.50
C PHE A 393 25.81 -31.60 -14.99
N ALA A 394 24.89 -32.45 -14.54
CA ALA A 394 24.66 -32.66 -13.12
C ALA A 394 25.86 -33.37 -12.44
N PRO A 395 26.08 -33.17 -11.14
CA PRO A 395 27.08 -33.93 -10.39
C PRO A 395 26.87 -35.46 -10.55
N PRO A 396 27.94 -36.27 -10.69
CA PRO A 396 27.83 -37.69 -11.01
C PRO A 396 27.01 -38.52 -9.99
N ASP A 397 26.96 -38.10 -8.73
CA ASP A 397 26.26 -38.76 -7.62
C ASP A 397 24.92 -38.09 -7.26
N ALA A 398 24.46 -37.13 -8.08
CA ALA A 398 23.27 -36.36 -7.76
C ALA A 398 21.99 -37.23 -7.69
N VAL A 399 21.09 -36.86 -6.77
CA VAL A 399 19.74 -37.41 -6.69
C VAL A 399 18.74 -36.41 -7.27
N PHE A 400 18.01 -36.86 -8.30
CA PHE A 400 17.03 -36.09 -9.04
C PHE A 400 15.63 -36.25 -8.43
N TYR A 401 14.96 -35.13 -8.17
CA TYR A 401 13.59 -35.08 -7.64
C TYR A 401 12.70 -34.42 -8.68
N VAL A 402 11.74 -35.15 -9.23
CA VAL A 402 10.93 -34.69 -10.36
C VAL A 402 9.46 -34.66 -9.96
N CYS A 403 8.83 -33.50 -10.08
CA CYS A 403 7.40 -33.35 -9.90
C CYS A 403 6.82 -32.36 -10.92
N GLY A 404 5.82 -32.79 -11.69
CA GLY A 404 5.24 -31.95 -12.74
C GLY A 404 4.28 -32.70 -13.66
N SER A 405 4.15 -32.21 -14.89
CA SER A 405 3.27 -32.83 -15.88
C SER A 405 3.80 -34.21 -16.30
N LYS A 406 2.91 -35.10 -16.74
CA LYS A 406 3.28 -36.40 -17.29
C LYS A 406 4.36 -36.28 -18.37
N ARG A 407 4.21 -35.33 -19.30
CA ARG A 407 5.19 -35.09 -20.37
C ARG A 407 6.60 -34.78 -19.84
N MET A 408 6.70 -33.96 -18.79
CA MET A 408 7.99 -33.64 -18.18
C MET A 408 8.59 -34.87 -17.49
N ILE A 409 7.78 -35.58 -16.71
CA ILE A 409 8.22 -36.78 -15.99
C ILE A 409 8.71 -37.85 -16.97
N ASP A 410 7.97 -38.09 -18.06
CA ASP A 410 8.35 -39.05 -19.09
C ASP A 410 9.67 -38.62 -19.77
N ALA A 411 9.82 -37.33 -20.12
CA ALA A 411 11.05 -36.81 -20.72
C ALA A 411 12.29 -36.98 -19.81
N VAL A 412 12.17 -36.70 -18.51
CA VAL A 412 13.26 -36.93 -17.55
C VAL A 412 13.55 -38.42 -17.39
N THR A 413 12.51 -39.25 -17.30
CA THR A 413 12.66 -40.70 -17.17
C THR A 413 13.37 -41.30 -18.38
N ASP A 414 13.00 -40.91 -19.59
CA ASP A 414 13.61 -41.43 -20.82
C ASP A 414 15.07 -40.97 -20.95
N ALA A 415 15.36 -39.70 -20.64
CA ALA A 415 16.72 -39.19 -20.64
C ALA A 415 17.62 -39.89 -19.59
N THR A 416 17.09 -40.19 -18.39
CA THR A 416 17.87 -40.96 -17.40
C THR A 416 18.22 -42.37 -17.88
N LYS A 417 17.33 -43.05 -18.62
CA LYS A 417 17.63 -44.36 -19.20
C LYS A 417 18.69 -44.28 -20.28
N MET A 418 18.60 -43.27 -21.15
CA MET A 418 19.58 -43.06 -22.23
C MET A 418 20.99 -42.79 -21.69
N LEU A 419 21.08 -42.07 -20.56
CA LEU A 419 22.35 -41.74 -19.88
C LEU A 419 22.80 -42.79 -18.86
N LEU A 420 22.10 -43.93 -18.76
CA LEU A 420 22.40 -45.02 -17.82
C LEU A 420 22.46 -44.57 -16.35
N ILE A 421 21.66 -43.55 -15.98
CA ILE A 421 21.54 -43.09 -14.60
C ILE A 421 20.73 -44.13 -13.82
N GLY A 422 21.28 -44.59 -12.69
CA GLY A 422 20.65 -45.61 -11.85
C GLY A 422 19.27 -45.19 -11.34
N SER A 423 18.32 -46.14 -11.28
CA SER A 423 16.95 -45.88 -10.82
C SER A 423 16.87 -45.30 -9.41
N ASP A 424 17.85 -45.61 -8.55
CA ASP A 424 17.89 -45.12 -7.17
C ASP A 424 18.28 -43.63 -7.06
N SER A 425 18.83 -43.07 -8.14
CA SER A 425 19.17 -41.65 -8.26
C SER A 425 18.01 -40.81 -8.76
N ILE A 426 16.87 -41.39 -9.15
CA ILE A 426 15.68 -40.64 -9.58
C ILE A 426 14.48 -40.92 -8.68
N ARG A 427 13.85 -39.84 -8.21
CA ARG A 427 12.63 -39.88 -7.40
C ARG A 427 11.56 -39.04 -8.08
N ILE A 428 10.37 -39.61 -8.24
CA ILE A 428 9.28 -38.99 -8.99
C ILE A 428 8.01 -38.97 -8.13
N GLU A 429 7.34 -37.82 -8.10
CA GLU A 429 5.97 -37.71 -7.58
C GLU A 429 5.02 -37.35 -8.73
N ARG A 430 3.87 -38.05 -8.79
CA ARG A 430 2.86 -37.89 -9.84
C ARG A 430 1.53 -37.44 -9.26
N PHE A 431 0.99 -36.33 -9.74
CA PHE A 431 -0.37 -35.89 -9.43
C PHE A 431 -1.32 -36.45 -10.48
N PHE A 432 -1.96 -37.59 -10.21
CA PHE A 432 -2.95 -38.16 -11.12
C PHE A 432 -4.37 -37.85 -10.67
N ALA A 433 -5.16 -37.25 -11.57
CA ALA A 433 -6.61 -37.38 -11.55
C ALA A 433 -6.98 -38.76 -12.13
N LYS A 434 -7.74 -39.57 -11.37
CA LYS A 434 -8.41 -40.75 -11.95
C LYS A 434 -9.37 -40.25 -13.03
N LYS A 435 -9.11 -40.55 -14.31
CA LYS A 435 -10.14 -40.44 -15.36
C LYS A 435 -11.28 -41.41 -15.00
N LYS A 436 -12.53 -40.92 -14.94
CA LYS A 436 -13.71 -41.80 -14.97
C LYS A 436 -13.60 -42.68 -16.23
N ARG A 437 -13.69 -43.99 -16.07
CA ARG A 437 -13.96 -44.90 -17.19
C ARG A 437 -15.28 -44.43 -17.81
N ALA A 438 -15.28 -44.11 -19.10
CA ALA A 438 -16.52 -44.00 -19.85
C ALA A 438 -17.18 -45.39 -19.81
N GLY A 439 -18.35 -45.45 -19.21
CA GLY A 439 -19.26 -46.60 -19.28
C GLY A 439 -20.21 -46.41 -20.44
#